data_AF-A0A2D4NTX3-F1
#
_entry.id   AF-A0A2D4NTX3-F1
#
_cell.length_a   1.000
_cell.length_b   1.000
_cell.length_c   1.000
_cell.angle_alpha   90.00
_cell.angle_beta   90.00
_cell.angle_gamma   90.00
#
_symmetry.space_group_name_H-M   'P 1'
#
loop_
_entity.id
_entity.type
_entity.pdbx_description
1 polymer ?
#
loop_
_entity_poly.entity_id
_entity_poly.type
_entity_poly.pdbx_seq_one_letter_code
_entity_poly.pdbx_strand_id
1 'polypeptide(L)'
;VYVGAINRVYKLSGNLTVLVDHKTGPEEDNKSCYPPLIVQPCTEILTLTNNVNKLLIIDYSENRLLACGSLYQGVCKLLRLDDLFILVEPSHKKEHYLSSVNKTGTMYGVIV
;
A
#
# COMPACT_ATOMS: atom_id res chain seq x y z
N VAL A 1 2.97 -5.00 -16.94
CA VAL A 1 1.81 -5.45 -16.13
C VAL A 1 2.10 -5.16 -14.67
N TYR A 2 1.16 -4.61 -13.92
CA TYR A 2 1.31 -4.38 -12.48
C TYR A 2 0.28 -5.23 -11.72
N VAL A 3 0.71 -5.90 -10.65
CA VAL A 3 -0.15 -6.77 -9.85
C VAL A 3 -0.03 -6.37 -8.39
N GLY A 4 -1.15 -5.97 -7.79
CA GLY A 4 -1.27 -5.73 -6.36
C GLY A 4 -1.64 -7.04 -5.67
N ALA A 5 -0.81 -7.48 -4.74
CA ALA A 5 -0.99 -8.72 -4.01
C ALA A 5 -0.92 -8.47 -2.49
N ILE A 6 -1.16 -9.52 -1.71
CA ILE A 6 -0.90 -9.47 -0.27
C ILE A 6 0.62 -9.41 -0.07
N ASN A 7 1.09 -8.43 0.70
CA ASN A 7 2.49 -8.16 1.05
C ASN A 7 3.41 -7.77 -0.11
N ARG A 8 2.91 -7.68 -1.35
CA ARG A 8 3.74 -7.43 -2.53
C ARG A 8 3.03 -6.60 -3.59
N VAL A 9 3.80 -5.83 -4.33
CA VAL A 9 3.41 -5.23 -5.62
C VAL A 9 4.42 -5.68 -6.66
N TYR A 10 3.94 -6.28 -7.74
CA TYR A 10 4.78 -6.82 -8.79
C TYR A 10 4.73 -5.96 -10.05
N LYS A 11 5.87 -5.81 -10.70
CA LYS A 11 5.96 -5.43 -12.10
C LYS A 11 6.37 -6.64 -12.92
N LEU A 12 5.59 -6.95 -13.95
CA LEU A 12 5.83 -8.06 -14.85
C LEU A 12 5.92 -7.58 -16.30
N SER A 13 6.68 -8.32 -17.09
CA SER A 13 6.70 -8.22 -18.56
C SER A 13 5.38 -8.71 -19.17
N GLY A 14 5.22 -8.56 -20.49
CA GLY A 14 4.03 -9.00 -21.21
C GLY A 14 3.78 -10.51 -21.16
N ASN A 15 4.84 -11.32 -21.03
CA ASN A 15 4.78 -12.77 -20.85
C ASN A 15 4.76 -13.19 -19.37
N LEU A 16 4.40 -12.28 -18.46
CA LEU A 16 4.28 -12.53 -17.01
C LEU A 16 5.58 -12.94 -16.31
N THR A 17 6.74 -12.63 -16.87
CA THR A 17 8.01 -12.76 -16.15
C THR A 17 8.14 -11.62 -15.14
N VAL A 18 8.48 -11.93 -13.90
CA VAL A 18 8.67 -10.92 -12.85
C VAL A 18 9.89 -10.08 -13.19
N LEU A 19 9.69 -8.76 -13.28
CA LEU A 19 10.77 -7.78 -13.49
C LEU A 19 11.17 -7.14 -12.16
N VAL A 20 10.18 -6.82 -11.32
CA VAL A 20 10.38 -6.17 -10.02
C VAL A 20 9.38 -6.74 -9.01
N ASP A 21 9.86 -6.96 -7.79
CA ASP A 21 9.06 -7.39 -6.64
C ASP A 21 9.25 -6.38 -5.49
N HIS A 22 8.22 -5.57 -5.27
CA HIS A 22 8.20 -4.57 -4.21
C HIS A 22 7.48 -5.12 -2.97
N LYS A 23 8.23 -5.34 -1.88
CA LYS A 23 7.69 -5.82 -0.61
C LYS A 23 6.90 -4.72 0.10
N THR A 24 5.65 -5.02 0.48
CA THR A 24 4.76 -4.13 1.25
C THR A 24 4.38 -4.67 2.64
N GLY A 25 4.83 -5.88 2.98
CA GLY A 25 4.60 -6.52 4.28
C GLY A 25 5.18 -7.94 4.34
N PRO A 26 4.78 -8.75 5.34
CA PRO A 26 3.98 -8.38 6.50
C PRO A 26 4.77 -7.49 7.48
N GLU A 27 4.07 -6.79 8.37
CA GLU A 27 4.66 -5.97 9.44
C GLU A 27 3.85 -6.12 10.73
N GLU A 28 4.46 -5.80 11.87
CA GLU A 28 3.75 -5.75 13.16
C GLU A 28 2.76 -4.58 13.18
N ASP A 29 1.47 -4.88 13.33
CA ASP A 29 0.39 -3.89 13.35
C ASP A 29 -0.80 -4.40 14.16
N ASN A 30 -1.69 -3.47 14.53
CA ASN A 30 -2.99 -3.78 15.10
C ASN A 30 -4.01 -2.73 14.64
N LYS A 31 -5.17 -3.18 14.16
CA LYS A 31 -6.23 -2.29 13.65
C LYS A 31 -6.77 -1.31 14.69
N SER A 32 -6.63 -1.61 15.98
CA SER A 32 -7.00 -0.71 17.08
C SER A 32 -6.01 0.45 17.26
N CYS A 33 -4.80 0.38 16.68
CA CYS A 33 -3.81 1.44 16.77
C CYS A 33 -4.14 2.62 15.86
N TYR A 34 -4.69 3.69 16.46
CA TYR A 34 -4.99 4.93 15.77
C TYR A 34 -4.53 6.15 16.60
N PRO A 35 -3.67 7.04 16.07
CA PRO A 35 -2.97 6.99 14.78
C PRO A 35 -2.07 5.75 14.63
N PRO A 36 -1.62 5.40 13.40
CA PRO A 36 -0.80 4.21 13.19
C PRO A 36 0.57 4.29 13.86
N LEU A 37 1.20 3.12 14.02
CA LEU A 37 2.53 2.95 14.64
C LEU A 37 3.64 3.81 14.03
N ILE A 38 3.56 4.09 12.72
CA ILE A 38 4.54 4.93 12.01
C ILE A 38 4.47 6.41 12.43
N VAL A 39 3.42 6.82 13.15
CA VAL A 39 3.21 8.19 13.63
C VAL A 39 3.22 8.28 15.15
N GLN A 40 2.63 7.30 15.84
CA GLN A 40 2.54 7.30 17.30
C GLN A 40 2.74 5.89 17.86
N PRO A 41 3.47 5.73 18.99
CA PRO A 41 3.52 4.46 19.71
C PRO A 41 2.12 3.98 20.10
N CYS A 42 1.88 2.68 19.97
CA CYS A 42 0.61 2.04 20.34
C CYS A 42 0.82 1.08 21.52
N THR A 43 -0.13 1.05 22.44
CA THR A 43 -0.11 0.16 23.63
C THR A 43 -0.78 -1.19 23.38
N GLU A 44 -1.45 -1.34 22.24
CA GLU A 44 -2.13 -2.58 21.87
C GLU A 44 -1.12 -3.69 21.57
N ILE A 45 -1.55 -4.94 21.76
CA ILE A 45 -0.74 -6.10 21.41
C ILE A 45 -0.59 -6.15 19.89
N LEU A 46 0.64 -6.06 19.41
CA LEU A 46 0.93 -6.13 17.99
C LEU A 46 0.93 -7.58 17.50
N THR A 47 0.54 -7.74 16.24
CA THR A 47 0.59 -9.03 15.56
C THR A 47 1.17 -8.83 14.17
N LEU A 48 1.97 -9.80 13.72
CA LEU A 48 2.44 -9.84 12.34
C LEU A 48 1.25 -9.87 11.38
N THR A 49 1.00 -8.74 10.73
CA THR A 49 -0.20 -8.50 9.94
C THR A 49 0.15 -8.40 8.47
N ASN A 50 -0.62 -9.12 7.65
CA ASN A 50 -0.50 -9.07 6.20
C ASN A 50 -1.02 -7.73 5.65
N ASN A 51 -0.30 -7.17 4.69
CA ASN A 51 -0.70 -5.98 3.96
C ASN A 51 -1.50 -6.34 2.72
N VAL A 52 -2.82 -6.20 2.77
CA VAL A 52 -3.68 -6.44 1.61
C VAL A 52 -3.63 -5.22 0.70
N ASN A 53 -3.25 -5.40 -0.58
CA ASN A 53 -3.42 -4.34 -1.56
C ASN A 53 -4.91 -4.07 -1.78
N LYS A 54 -5.34 -2.82 -1.53
CA LYS A 54 -6.74 -2.39 -1.62
C LYS A 54 -7.02 -1.47 -2.80
N LEU A 55 -5.99 -0.78 -3.27
CA LEU A 55 -6.08 0.13 -4.40
C LEU A 55 -4.76 0.08 -5.17
N LEU A 56 -4.87 0.03 -6.49
CA LEU A 56 -3.73 0.03 -7.41
C LEU A 56 -4.13 0.82 -8.66
N ILE A 57 -3.58 2.02 -8.83
CA ILE A 57 -3.92 2.91 -9.94
C ILE A 57 -2.64 3.43 -10.57
N ILE A 58 -2.57 3.37 -11.90
CA ILE A 58 -1.49 3.99 -12.66
C ILE A 58 -1.84 5.46 -12.85
N ASP A 59 -0.96 6.35 -12.42
CA ASP A 59 -0.99 7.76 -12.76
C ASP A 59 -0.08 7.98 -13.97
N TYR A 60 -0.71 8.01 -15.15
CA TYR A 60 -0.01 8.15 -16.42
C TYR A 60 0.64 9.52 -16.61
N SER A 61 0.11 10.57 -15.98
CA SER A 61 0.62 11.94 -16.14
C SER A 61 1.99 12.12 -15.49
N GLU A 62 2.21 11.45 -14.35
CA GLU A 62 3.40 11.59 -13.52
C GLU A 62 4.29 10.34 -13.54
N ASN A 63 4.04 9.38 -14.44
CA ASN A 63 4.76 8.11 -14.55
C ASN A 63 4.94 7.36 -13.21
N ARG A 64 3.87 7.30 -12.42
CA ARG A 64 3.87 6.69 -11.08
C ARG A 64 2.68 5.76 -10.85
N LEU A 65 2.80 4.92 -9.83
CA LEU A 65 1.81 3.93 -9.42
C LEU A 65 1.37 4.24 -8.00
N LEU A 66 0.09 4.51 -7.81
CA LEU A 66 -0.53 4.62 -6.49
C LEU A 66 -0.92 3.23 -6.00
N ALA A 67 -0.30 2.79 -4.91
CA ALA A 67 -0.61 1.52 -4.26
C ALA A 67 -1.00 1.77 -2.79
N CYS A 68 -2.24 1.45 -2.42
CA CYS A 68 -2.72 1.56 -1.04
C CYS A 68 -2.92 0.19 -0.41
N GLY A 69 -2.43 0.06 0.81
CA GLY A 69 -2.49 -1.16 1.60
C GLY A 69 -3.62 -1.15 2.63
N SER A 70 -3.68 -2.20 3.44
CA SER A 70 -4.53 -2.27 4.64
C SER A 70 -3.75 -2.02 5.93
N LEU A 71 -2.41 -2.15 5.91
CA LEU A 71 -1.56 -1.84 7.04
C LEU A 71 -1.64 -0.36 7.43
N TYR A 72 -1.36 -0.08 8.71
CA TYR A 72 -1.23 1.27 9.25
C TYR A 72 -2.45 2.14 8.95
N GLN A 73 -3.65 1.60 9.19
CA GLN A 73 -4.92 2.29 8.94
C GLN A 73 -5.18 2.62 7.45
N GLY A 74 -4.46 1.96 6.54
CA GLY A 74 -4.65 2.06 5.11
C GLY A 74 -3.88 3.21 4.45
N VAL A 75 -2.59 3.34 4.76
CA VAL A 75 -1.69 4.29 4.08
C VAL A 75 -1.45 3.90 2.61
N CYS A 76 -1.08 4.90 1.82
CA CYS A 76 -0.75 4.76 0.41
C CYS A 76 0.71 5.07 0.12
N LYS A 77 1.26 4.41 -0.90
CA LYS A 77 2.58 4.67 -1.46
C LYS A 77 2.45 5.10 -2.92
N LEU A 78 3.23 6.08 -3.31
CA LEU A 78 3.50 6.37 -4.72
C LEU A 78 4.81 5.68 -5.10
N LEU A 79 4.75 4.82 -6.11
CA LEU A 79 5.88 4.04 -6.60
C LEU A 79 6.22 4.50 -8.02
N ARG A 80 7.51 4.56 -8.37
CA ARG A 80 7.94 4.81 -9.75
C ARG A 80 7.57 3.62 -10.64
N LEU A 81 7.06 3.86 -11.85
CA LEU A 81 6.65 2.78 -12.75
C LEU A 81 7.81 1.89 -13.20
N ASP A 82 9.03 2.42 -13.30
CA ASP A 82 10.16 1.68 -13.84
C ASP A 82 10.66 0.56 -12.93
N ASP A 83 10.81 0.85 -11.65
CA ASP A 83 11.48 0.00 -10.67
C ASP A 83 10.73 -0.13 -9.35
N LEU A 84 9.49 0.35 -9.28
CA LEU A 84 8.66 0.36 -8.07
C LEU A 84 9.34 1.00 -6.85
N PHE A 85 10.27 1.93 -7.08
CA PHE A 85 10.90 2.68 -6.00
C PHE A 85 9.88 3.61 -5.32
N ILE A 86 9.92 3.70 -4.00
CA ILE A 86 8.99 4.55 -3.23
C ILE A 86 9.37 6.02 -3.46
N LEU A 87 8.48 6.76 -4.11
CA LEU A 87 8.60 8.19 -4.30
C LEU A 87 8.15 8.95 -3.04
N VAL A 88 7.00 8.57 -2.48
CA VAL A 88 6.46 9.14 -1.24
C VAL A 88 5.46 8.19 -0.60
N GLU A 89 5.39 8.25 0.73
CA GLU A 89 4.40 7.56 1.56
C GLU A 89 3.79 8.57 2.53
N PRO A 90 2.72 9.28 2.12
CA PRO A 90 2.08 10.27 2.98
C PRO A 90 1.51 9.62 4.24
N SER A 91 1.92 10.10 5.42
CA SER A 91 1.47 9.54 6.70
C SER A 91 1.23 10.59 7.79
N HIS A 92 1.59 11.85 7.58
CA HIS A 92 1.59 12.85 8.66
C HIS A 92 0.23 13.48 8.97
N LYS A 93 -0.78 13.27 8.12
CA LYS A 93 -2.11 13.87 8.25
C LYS A 93 -3.19 12.82 8.30
N LYS A 94 -4.31 13.14 8.94
CA LYS A 94 -5.42 12.21 9.19
C LYS A 94 -6.02 11.67 7.89
N GLU A 95 -6.10 12.51 6.87
CA GLU A 95 -6.61 12.18 5.54
C GLU A 95 -5.71 11.22 4.75
N HIS A 96 -4.46 11.01 5.19
CA HIS A 96 -3.58 10.05 4.54
C HIS A 96 -3.90 8.59 4.92
N TYR A 97 -4.76 8.36 5.93
CA TYR A 97 -5.20 7.03 6.34
C TYR A 97 -6.56 6.72 5.70
N LEU A 98 -6.56 5.93 4.62
CA LEU A 98 -7.78 5.75 3.83
C LEU A 98 -8.83 4.89 4.53
N SER A 99 -8.43 3.74 5.09
CA SER A 99 -9.35 2.79 5.75
C SER A 99 -8.61 1.55 6.25
N SER A 100 -8.87 1.15 7.50
CA SER A 100 -8.37 -0.08 8.14
C SER A 100 -9.06 -1.39 7.73
N VAL A 101 -10.07 -1.31 6.85
CA VAL A 101 -10.73 -2.52 6.29
C VAL A 101 -9.67 -3.35 5.55
N ASN A 102 -9.57 -4.65 5.84
CA ASN A 102 -8.60 -5.57 5.21
C ASN A 102 -9.25 -6.54 4.20
N LYS A 103 -10.46 -6.24 3.73
CA LYS A 103 -11.17 -7.01 2.71
C LYS A 103 -10.99 -6.34 1.34
N THR A 104 -10.61 -7.13 0.34
CA THR A 104 -10.55 -6.68 -1.07
C THR A 104 -11.95 -6.38 -1.62
N GLY A 105 -12.05 -5.64 -2.73
CA GLY A 105 -13.31 -5.29 -3.40
C GLY A 105 -14.16 -4.23 -2.68
N THR A 106 -13.61 -3.58 -1.64
CA THR A 106 -14.32 -2.56 -0.84
C THR A 106 -13.85 -1.13 -1.11
N MET A 107 -12.81 -0.96 -1.93
CA MET A 107 -12.18 0.32 -2.22
C MET A 107 -11.91 0.44 -3.72
N TYR A 108 -12.28 1.57 -4.29
CA TYR A 108 -12.01 1.95 -5.68
C TYR A 108 -11.68 3.44 -5.71
N GLY A 109 -10.89 3.86 -6.71
CA GLY A 109 -10.53 5.25 -6.91
C GLY A 109 -10.36 5.57 -8.39
N VAL A 110 -10.46 6.85 -8.71
CA VAL A 110 -10.26 7.39 -10.06
C VAL A 110 -9.38 8.63 -9.92
N ILE A 111 -8.30 8.70 -10.70
CA ILE A 111 -7.50 9.92 -10.86
C ILE A 111 -8.14 10.71 -12.01
N VAL A 112 -8.34 12.02 -11.81
CA VAL A 112 -8.98 12.95 -12.76
C VAL A 112 -7.97 13.99 -13.19
#